data_AF-A0A3D2JZC5-F1
#
_entry.id   AF-A0A3D2JZC5-F1
#
_cell.length_a   1.000
_cell.length_b   1.000
_cell.length_c   1.000
_cell.angle_alpha   90.00
_cell.angle_beta   90.00
_cell.angle_gamma   90.00
#
_symmetry.space_group_name_H-M   'P 1'
#
loop_
_entity.id
_entity.type
_entity.pdbx_description
1 polymer ?
#
loop_
_entity_poly.entity_id
_entity_poly.type
_entity_poly.pdbx_seq_one_letter_code
_entity_poly.pdbx_strand_id
1 'polypeptide(L)'
;MAISGIVKCVATIDTKKQLPDSHGHFGTYGGMFVPETLMDPMQVLAAEYEKAKADPAFQKELDYLLKQYCGRPTPLYFAERWTEKLGGAKIYLKREDLL
;
A
#
# COMPACT_ATOMS: atom_id res chain seq x y z
N MET A 1 -9.09 -43.82 -24.24
CA MET A 1 -7.71 -43.37 -23.94
C MET A 1 -7.68 -41.87 -24.24
N ALA A 2 -8.03 -40.98 -23.31
CA ALA A 2 -7.14 -40.39 -22.28
C ALA A 2 -5.81 -39.99 -22.92
N ILE A 3 -5.44 -38.71 -23.07
CA ILE A 3 -5.25 -37.72 -22.00
C ILE A 3 -5.61 -36.30 -22.51
N SER A 4 -6.75 -35.76 -22.07
CA SER A 4 -7.04 -34.32 -22.07
C SER A 4 -7.23 -33.93 -20.61
N GLY A 5 -6.35 -33.09 -20.07
CA GLY A 5 -6.49 -32.60 -18.70
C GLY A 5 -5.22 -32.67 -17.86
N ILE A 6 -4.20 -31.90 -18.23
CA ILE A 6 -3.13 -31.50 -17.30
C ILE A 6 -2.83 -30.01 -17.52
N VAL A 7 -3.78 -29.14 -17.18
CA VAL A 7 -3.49 -27.76 -16.74
C VAL A 7 -4.62 -27.33 -15.80
N LYS A 8 -4.65 -27.87 -14.57
CA LYS A 8 -5.53 -27.36 -13.51
C LYS A 8 -4.72 -27.21 -12.22
N CYS A 9 -3.90 -26.17 -12.18
CA CYS A 9 -3.35 -25.58 -10.96
C CYS A 9 -2.80 -24.17 -11.28
N VAL A 10 -3.67 -23.27 -11.75
CA VAL A 10 -3.52 -21.87 -11.35
C VAL A 10 -4.33 -21.77 -10.07
N ALA A 11 -3.65 -21.74 -8.93
CA ALA A 11 -4.27 -21.27 -7.71
C ALA A 11 -4.65 -19.81 -7.98
N THR A 12 -5.92 -19.56 -8.26
CA THR A 12 -6.49 -18.22 -8.16
C THR A 12 -6.31 -17.80 -6.70
N ILE A 13 -5.30 -16.97 -6.43
CA ILE A 13 -5.17 -16.28 -5.15
C ILE A 13 -6.37 -15.34 -5.09
N ASP A 14 -7.36 -15.69 -4.28
CA ASP A 14 -8.52 -14.85 -4.00
C ASP A 14 -8.02 -13.56 -3.35
N THR A 15 -7.99 -12.48 -4.12
CA THR A 15 -7.07 -11.34 -3.90
C THR A 15 -7.68 -10.17 -3.16
N LYS A 16 -8.86 -10.29 -2.54
CA LYS A 16 -9.45 -9.15 -1.82
C LYS A 16 -10.28 -9.57 -0.61
N LYS A 17 -9.63 -10.03 0.45
CA LYS A 17 -10.15 -9.68 1.78
C LYS A 17 -9.79 -8.21 2.00
N GLN A 18 -10.79 -7.33 2.13
CA GLN A 18 -10.52 -5.95 2.54
C GLN A 18 -9.86 -5.98 3.91
N LEU A 19 -8.66 -5.40 3.97
CA LEU A 19 -7.85 -5.30 5.17
C LEU A 19 -7.54 -3.82 5.41
N PRO A 20 -7.50 -3.37 6.68
CA PRO A 20 -7.89 -4.10 7.88
C PRO A 20 -9.40 -4.41 7.94
N ASP A 21 -9.84 -5.23 8.89
CA ASP A 21 -11.27 -5.36 9.19
C ASP A 21 -11.86 -4.08 9.83
N SER A 22 -13.16 -4.08 10.12
CA SER A 22 -13.85 -2.91 10.69
C SER A 22 -13.35 -2.49 12.08
N HIS A 23 -12.61 -3.36 12.76
CA HIS A 23 -12.01 -3.10 14.07
C HIS A 23 -10.52 -2.75 13.96
N GLY A 24 -9.98 -2.62 12.74
CA GLY A 24 -8.58 -2.30 12.50
C GLY A 24 -7.64 -3.51 12.55
N HIS A 25 -8.15 -4.74 12.54
CA HIS A 25 -7.30 -5.93 12.63
C HIS A 25 -6.88 -6.48 11.25
N PHE A 26 -5.61 -6.88 11.18
CA PHE A 26 -5.02 -7.72 10.14
C PHE A 26 -4.88 -9.15 10.70
N GLY A 27 -5.98 -9.90 10.72
CA GLY A 27 -6.01 -11.19 11.42
C GLY A 27 -5.94 -10.98 12.93
N THR A 28 -4.90 -11.48 13.58
CA THR A 28 -4.67 -11.32 15.04
C THR A 28 -3.88 -10.06 15.40
N TYR A 29 -3.42 -9.29 14.42
CA TYR A 29 -2.57 -8.11 14.61
C TYR A 29 -3.35 -6.82 14.33
N GLY A 30 -2.86 -5.67 14.81
CA GLY A 30 -3.55 -4.38 14.64
C GLY A 30 -4.56 -4.15 15.74
N GLY A 31 -5.70 -3.56 15.41
CA GLY A 31 -6.72 -3.15 16.38
C GLY A 31 -6.44 -1.79 17.02
N MET A 32 -7.30 -1.40 17.95
CA MET A 32 -7.23 -0.12 18.65
C MET A 32 -7.08 -0.36 20.16
N PHE A 33 -5.83 -0.48 20.62
CA PHE A 33 -5.47 -0.67 22.03
C PHE A 33 -4.99 0.65 22.64
N VAL A 34 -5.93 1.58 22.83
CA VAL A 34 -5.67 2.91 23.38
C VAL A 34 -6.47 3.12 24.68
N PRO A 35 -6.07 4.07 25.55
CA PRO A 35 -6.89 4.47 26.70
C PRO A 35 -8.30 4.89 26.28
N GLU A 36 -9.28 4.67 27.17
CA GLU A 36 -10.69 5.02 26.94
C GLU A 36 -10.88 6.47 26.49
N THR A 37 -10.10 7.39 27.07
CA THR A 37 -10.14 8.82 26.74
C THR A 37 -9.76 9.14 25.28
N LEU A 38 -9.12 8.20 24.57
CA LEU A 38 -8.76 8.34 23.16
C LEU A 38 -9.72 7.60 22.22
N MET A 39 -10.65 6.81 22.72
CA MET A 39 -11.58 6.05 21.87
C MET A 39 -12.41 6.97 20.98
N ASP A 40 -13.04 8.00 21.55
CA ASP A 40 -13.91 8.91 20.80
C ASP A 40 -13.12 9.73 19.75
N PRO A 41 -11.99 10.39 20.09
CA PRO A 41 -11.17 11.08 19.08
C PRO A 41 -10.70 10.18 17.94
N MET A 42 -10.35 8.91 18.22
CA MET A 42 -9.91 7.97 17.19
C MET A 42 -11.05 7.58 16.24
N GLN A 43 -12.27 7.39 16.75
CA GLN A 43 -13.44 7.09 15.92
C GLN A 43 -13.80 8.27 15.01
N VAL A 44 -13.76 9.50 15.55
CA VAL A 44 -14.00 10.72 14.75
C VAL A 44 -12.95 10.85 13.65
N LEU A 45 -11.66 10.67 13.98
CA LEU A 45 -10.58 10.73 13.01
C LEU A 45 -10.75 9.69 11.89
N ALA A 46 -11.08 8.45 12.24
CA ALA A 46 -11.32 7.38 11.26
C ALA A 46 -12.49 7.72 10.31
N ALA A 47 -13.58 8.27 10.86
CA ALA A 47 -14.72 8.68 10.06
C ALA A 47 -14.40 9.85 9.12
N GLU A 48 -13.68 10.87 9.59
CA GLU A 48 -13.26 12.00 8.76
C GLU A 48 -12.23 11.58 7.70
N TYR A 49 -11.34 10.64 8.02
CA TYR A 49 -10.41 10.08 7.05
C TYR A 49 -11.14 9.40 5.88
N GLU A 50 -12.15 8.55 6.15
CA GLU A 50 -12.90 7.89 5.06
C GLU A 50 -13.68 8.89 4.21
N LYS A 51 -14.20 9.98 4.80
CA LYS A 51 -14.80 11.08 4.04
C LYS A 51 -13.78 11.78 3.14
N ALA A 52 -12.64 12.21 3.69
CA ALA A 52 -11.59 12.92 2.95
C ALA A 52 -10.96 12.06 1.84
N LYS A 53 -10.80 10.76 2.09
CA LYS A 53 -10.31 9.78 1.12
C LYS A 53 -11.24 9.65 -0.10
N ALA A 54 -12.55 9.79 0.09
CA ALA A 54 -13.54 9.74 -0.98
C ALA A 54 -13.78 11.11 -1.65
N ASP A 55 -13.36 12.22 -1.02
CA ASP A 55 -13.57 13.58 -1.52
C ASP A 55 -12.61 13.94 -2.67
N PRO A 56 -13.11 14.19 -3.89
CA PRO A 56 -12.27 14.59 -5.02
C PRO A 56 -11.53 15.92 -4.83
N ALA A 57 -12.08 16.85 -4.04
CA ALA A 57 -11.43 18.14 -3.78
C ALA A 57 -10.17 17.94 -2.94
N PHE A 58 -10.29 17.14 -1.87
CA PHE A 58 -9.16 16.75 -1.03
C PHE A 58 -8.09 15.98 -1.82
N GLN A 59 -8.49 14.99 -2.64
CA GLN A 59 -7.54 14.24 -3.47
C GLN A 59 -6.79 15.15 -4.46
N LYS A 60 -7.48 16.13 -5.06
CA LYS A 60 -6.87 17.08 -5.99
C LYS A 60 -5.83 17.98 -5.30
N GLU A 61 -6.14 18.46 -4.10
CA GLU A 61 -5.22 19.28 -3.31
C GLU A 61 -4.01 18.46 -2.86
N LEU A 62 -4.23 17.25 -2.33
CA LEU A 62 -3.16 16.34 -1.94
C LEU A 62 -2.24 16.03 -3.13
N ASP A 63 -2.79 15.67 -4.28
CA ASP A 63 -2.02 15.40 -5.50
C ASP A 63 -1.21 16.61 -5.97
N TYR A 64 -1.79 17.82 -5.86
CA TYR A 64 -1.09 19.06 -6.19
C TYR A 64 0.12 19.24 -5.27
N LEU A 65 -0.06 19.11 -3.95
CA LEU A 65 1.02 19.25 -2.98
C LEU A 65 2.09 18.17 -3.15
N LEU A 66 1.69 16.91 -3.36
CA LEU A 66 2.64 15.83 -3.61
C LEU A 66 3.53 16.12 -4.82
N LYS A 67 3.00 16.74 -5.88
CA LYS A 67 3.75 17.05 -7.10
C LYS A 67 4.55 18.34 -6.98
N GLN A 68 3.92 19.42 -6.55
CA GLN A 68 4.50 20.77 -6.60
C GLN A 68 5.34 21.11 -5.38
N TYR A 69 5.05 20.49 -4.24
CA TYR A 69 5.77 20.74 -3.00
C TYR A 69 6.72 19.58 -2.66
N CYS A 70 6.22 18.34 -2.61
CA CYS A 70 7.06 17.18 -2.25
C CYS A 70 7.90 16.63 -3.41
N GLY A 71 7.66 17.04 -4.66
CA GLY A 71 8.44 16.58 -5.81
C GLY A 71 8.14 15.15 -6.30
N ARG A 72 6.95 14.61 -6.03
CA ARG A 72 6.53 13.29 -6.56
C ARG A 72 6.13 13.37 -8.05
N PRO A 73 6.28 12.28 -8.83
CA PRO A 73 6.74 10.95 -8.43
C PRO A 73 8.27 10.86 -8.31
N THR A 74 8.72 10.07 -7.34
CA THR A 74 10.14 9.74 -7.18
C THR A 74 10.59 8.73 -8.25
N PRO A 75 11.79 8.88 -8.83
CA PRO A 75 12.28 7.99 -9.87
C PRO A 75 12.60 6.58 -9.32
N LEU A 76 12.50 5.58 -10.20
CA LEU A 76 12.99 4.23 -9.95
C LEU A 76 14.37 4.09 -10.59
N TYR A 77 15.42 4.11 -9.78
CA TYR A 77 16.81 4.15 -10.25
C TYR A 77 17.38 2.74 -10.45
N PHE A 78 17.93 2.43 -11.62
CA PHE A 78 18.63 1.17 -11.86
C PHE A 78 20.05 1.24 -11.30
N ALA A 79 20.35 0.40 -10.30
CA ALA A 79 21.63 0.38 -9.62
C ALA A 79 22.60 -0.61 -10.31
N GLU A 80 23.17 -0.18 -11.44
CA GLU A 80 24.07 -0.98 -12.30
C GLU A 80 25.22 -1.62 -11.51
N ARG A 81 25.99 -0.80 -10.78
CA ARG A 81 27.16 -1.27 -10.02
C ARG A 81 26.81 -2.32 -8.96
N TRP A 82 25.64 -2.19 -8.33
CA TRP A 82 25.17 -3.17 -7.34
C TRP A 82 24.69 -4.45 -8.01
N THR A 83 24.01 -4.31 -9.15
CA THR A 83 23.55 -5.44 -9.96
C THR A 83 24.74 -6.28 -10.43
N GLU A 84 25.77 -5.64 -10.96
CA GLU A 84 27.01 -6.29 -11.38
C GLU A 84 27.73 -6.95 -10.21
N LYS A 85 27.90 -6.21 -9.10
CA LYS A 85 28.63 -6.70 -7.92
C LYS A 85 27.98 -7.94 -7.29
N LEU A 86 26.65 -8.00 -7.27
CA LEU A 86 25.91 -9.12 -6.68
C LEU A 86 25.66 -10.27 -7.67
N GLY A 87 25.84 -10.03 -8.97
CA GLY A 87 25.81 -11.06 -10.02
C GLY A 87 24.46 -11.77 -10.19
N GLY A 88 23.37 -11.20 -9.66
CA GLY A 88 22.06 -11.81 -9.60
C GLY A 88 20.97 -11.01 -10.32
N ALA A 89 19.86 -10.79 -9.65
CA ALA A 89 18.74 -10.01 -10.18
C ALA A 89 19.12 -8.54 -10.43
N LYS A 90 18.37 -7.87 -11.32
CA LYS A 90 18.47 -6.42 -11.52
C LYS A 90 17.99 -5.68 -10.28
N ILE A 91 18.78 -4.74 -9.79
CA ILE A 91 18.48 -3.97 -8.59
C ILE A 91 17.96 -2.60 -8.97
N TYR A 92 16.76 -2.29 -8.51
CA TYR A 92 16.12 -0.98 -8.67
C TYR A 92 15.87 -0.36 -7.30
N LEU A 93 16.23 0.92 -7.15
CA LEU A 93 16.01 1.70 -5.94
C LEU A 93 14.85 2.66 -6.16
N LYS A 94 13.80 2.54 -5.36
CA LYS A 94 12.72 3.53 -5.31
C LYS A 94 13.21 4.73 -4.50
N ARG A 95 13.49 5.85 -5.17
CA ARG A 95 14.21 7.01 -4.60
C ARG A 95 13.33 7.90 -3.72
N GLU A 96 12.72 7.33 -2.68
CA GLU A 96 11.98 8.12 -1.66
C GLU A 96 12.89 9.02 -0.82
N ASP A 97 14.21 8.86 -0.93
CA ASP A 97 15.23 9.76 -0.35
C ASP A 97 15.26 11.15 -1.00
N LEU A 98 14.54 11.35 -2.12
CA LEU A 98 14.49 12.61 -2.86
C LEU A 98 13.28 13.50 -2.50
N LEU A 99 12.55 13.17 -1.43
CA LEU A 99 11.44 13.97 -0.89
C LEU A 99 11.92 15.10 0.02
#